data_AF-A0A933N4U8-F1
#
_entry.id   AF-A0A933N4U8-F1
#
_cell.length_a   1.000
_cell.length_b   1.000
_cell.length_c   1.000
_cell.angle_alpha   90.00
_cell.angle_beta   90.00
_cell.angle_gamma   90.00
#
_symmetry.space_group_name_H-M   'P 1'
#
loop_
_entity.id
_entity.type
_entity.pdbx_description
1 polymer ?
#
loop_
_entity_poly.entity_id
_entity_poly.type
_entity_poly.pdbx_seq_one_letter_code
_entity_poly.pdbx_strand_id
1 'polypeptide(L)'
;MKMFGFEEWKKGFDAWEKATAELMETWLESPLVLEPSGAMLGVVSKVKAAQDEAAAKWWGSVGLPTKRDQERTLHRINELESKLLDLEERLEDKDAKSWT
;
A
#
# COMPACT_ATOMS: atom_id res chain seq x y z
N MET A 1 -4.59 10.45 48.67
CA MET A 1 -5.62 9.46 48.27
C MET A 1 -4.88 8.31 47.62
N LYS A 2 -4.76 7.16 48.29
CA LYS A 2 -3.91 6.05 47.82
C LYS A 2 -4.53 5.39 46.59
N MET A 3 -3.75 5.21 45.52
CA MET A 3 -4.15 4.54 44.26
C MET A 3 -4.23 3.02 44.41
N PHE A 4 -4.91 2.51 45.46
CA PHE A 4 -5.10 1.07 45.72
C PHE A 4 -5.86 0.31 44.62
N GLY A 5 -6.31 0.97 43.55
CA GLY A 5 -6.86 0.30 42.36
C GLY A 5 -5.86 0.17 41.22
N PHE A 6 -4.89 1.09 41.13
CA PHE A 6 -3.94 1.12 40.02
C PHE A 6 -2.81 0.10 40.22
N GLU A 7 -2.32 -0.08 41.44
CA GLU A 7 -1.25 -1.06 41.71
C GLU A 7 -1.75 -2.51 41.53
N GLU A 8 -2.92 -2.86 42.06
CA GLU A 8 -3.55 -4.16 41.83
C GLU A 8 -3.86 -4.42 40.34
N TRP A 9 -4.39 -3.43 39.62
CA TRP A 9 -4.60 -3.53 38.17
C TRP A 9 -3.28 -3.72 37.44
N LYS A 10 -2.26 -2.93 37.76
CA LYS A 10 -0.94 -3.00 37.14
C LYS A 10 -0.28 -4.35 37.38
N LYS A 11 -0.38 -4.90 38.59
CA LYS A 11 0.14 -6.24 38.90
C LYS A 11 -0.57 -7.34 38.10
N GLY A 12 -1.89 -7.23 37.93
CA GLY A 12 -2.66 -8.15 37.08
C GLY A 12 -2.30 -8.02 35.60
N PHE A 13 -2.13 -6.77 35.12
CA PHE A 13 -1.69 -6.47 33.77
C PHE A 13 -0.29 -6.99 33.50
N ASP A 14 0.69 -6.73 34.38
CA ASP A 14 2.07 -7.18 34.23
C ASP A 14 2.15 -8.72 34.21
N ALA A 15 1.30 -9.41 34.99
CA ALA A 15 1.22 -10.88 34.97
C ALA A 15 0.59 -11.41 33.67
N TRP A 16 -0.46 -10.75 33.17
CA TRP A 16 -1.08 -11.10 31.89
C TRP A 16 -0.16 -10.82 30.70
N GLU A 17 0.52 -9.67 30.71
CA GLU A 17 1.50 -9.27 29.70
C GLU A 17 2.60 -10.30 29.63
N LYS A 18 3.16 -10.71 30.77
CA LYS A 18 4.21 -11.72 30.82
C LYS A 18 3.74 -13.07 30.26
N ALA A 19 2.57 -13.54 30.68
CA ALA A 19 2.01 -14.81 30.18
C ALA A 19 1.71 -14.75 28.67
N THR A 20 1.22 -13.61 28.19
CA THR A 20 0.90 -13.40 26.77
C THR A 20 2.17 -13.24 25.95
N ALA A 21 3.20 -12.59 26.49
CA ALA A 21 4.51 -12.43 25.85
C ALA A 21 5.19 -13.79 25.68
N GLU A 22 5.25 -14.62 26.73
CA GLU A 22 5.83 -15.98 26.63
C GLU A 22 5.08 -16.86 25.62
N LEU A 23 3.74 -16.75 25.58
CA LEU A 23 2.93 -17.47 24.61
C LEU A 23 3.17 -16.97 23.17
N MET A 24 3.23 -15.65 22.97
CA MET A 24 3.49 -15.03 21.68
C MET A 24 4.90 -15.30 21.17
N GLU A 25 5.90 -15.28 22.06
CA GLU A 25 7.29 -15.62 21.73
C GLU A 25 7.37 -17.08 21.28
N THR A 26 6.73 -18.00 22.00
CA THR A 26 6.65 -19.41 21.59
C THR A 26 5.95 -19.59 20.23
N TRP A 27 4.89 -18.83 19.98
CA TRP A 27 4.15 -18.88 18.70
C TRP A 27 4.91 -18.26 17.54
N LEU A 28 5.63 -17.15 17.77
CA LEU A 28 6.43 -16.44 16.79
C LEU A 28 7.78 -17.10 16.53
N GLU A 29 8.31 -17.88 17.47
CA GLU A 29 9.54 -18.65 17.26
C GLU A 29 9.27 -20.04 16.69
N SER A 30 8.03 -20.55 16.79
CA SER A 30 7.67 -21.87 16.29
C SER A 30 7.54 -21.88 14.75
N PRO A 31 8.46 -22.57 14.03
CA PRO A 31 8.38 -22.67 12.57
C PRO A 31 7.10 -23.38 12.10
N LEU A 32 6.55 -24.26 12.96
CA LEU A 32 5.32 -25.00 12.72
C LEU A 32 4.06 -24.12 12.67
N VAL A 33 4.12 -22.88 13.16
CA VAL A 33 3.02 -21.91 13.08
C VAL A 33 3.32 -20.86 12.01
N LEU A 34 4.54 -20.33 11.98
CA LEU A 34 4.94 -19.28 11.05
C LEU A 34 4.94 -19.72 9.58
N GLU A 35 5.41 -20.93 9.29
CA GLU A 35 5.50 -21.41 7.91
C GLU A 35 4.12 -21.66 7.27
N PRO A 36 3.19 -22.40 7.90
CA PRO A 36 1.85 -22.58 7.35
C PRO A 36 1.02 -21.29 7.37
N SER A 37 1.20 -20.41 8.36
CA SER A 37 0.50 -19.11 8.39
C SER A 37 1.02 -18.17 7.30
N GLY A 38 2.33 -18.11 7.06
CA GLY A 38 2.94 -17.36 5.95
C GLY A 38 2.47 -17.89 4.59
N ALA A 39 2.42 -19.20 4.41
CA ALA A 39 1.88 -19.83 3.21
C ALA A 39 0.39 -19.47 3.01
N MET A 40 -0.42 -19.53 4.08
CA MET A 40 -1.83 -19.19 4.02
C MET A 40 -2.05 -17.71 3.71
N LEU A 41 -1.30 -16.79 4.31
CA LEU A 41 -1.32 -15.36 3.99
C LEU A 41 -0.91 -15.11 2.53
N GLY A 42 0.07 -15.85 2.02
CA GLY A 42 0.46 -15.83 0.60
C GLY A 42 -0.68 -16.27 -0.33
N VAL A 43 -1.46 -17.27 0.06
CA VAL A 43 -2.65 -17.71 -0.71
C VAL A 43 -3.76 -16.67 -0.62
N VAL A 44 -4.09 -16.19 0.59
CA VAL A 44 -5.14 -15.19 0.82
C VAL A 44 -4.85 -13.89 0.08
N SER A 45 -3.60 -13.42 0.12
CA SER A 45 -3.19 -12.20 -0.60
C SER A 45 -3.33 -12.35 -2.12
N LYS A 46 -2.95 -13.49 -2.70
CA LYS A 46 -3.17 -13.80 -4.12
C LYS A 46 -4.65 -13.83 -4.49
N VAL A 47 -5.48 -14.44 -3.65
CA VAL A 47 -6.94 -14.48 -3.85
C VAL A 47 -7.52 -13.07 -3.79
N LYS A 48 -7.12 -12.27 -2.79
CA LYS A 48 -7.56 -10.87 -2.68
C LYS A 48 -7.13 -10.05 -3.89
N ALA A 49 -5.89 -10.19 -4.34
CA ALA A 49 -5.42 -9.50 -5.54
C ALA A 49 -6.25 -9.86 -6.79
N ALA A 50 -6.56 -11.15 -6.97
CA ALA A 50 -7.42 -11.60 -8.07
C ALA A 50 -8.86 -11.04 -7.96
N GLN A 51 -9.42 -10.94 -6.75
CA GLN A 51 -10.72 -10.31 -6.53
C GLN A 51 -10.71 -8.82 -6.85
N ASP A 52 -9.68 -8.09 -6.39
CA ASP A 52 -9.53 -6.66 -6.66
C ASP A 52 -9.39 -6.41 -8.18
N GLU A 53 -8.66 -7.27 -8.90
CA GLU A 53 -8.55 -7.20 -10.36
C GLU A 53 -9.88 -7.49 -11.08
N ALA A 54 -10.63 -8.49 -10.62
CA ALA A 54 -11.93 -8.82 -11.18
C ALA A 54 -12.95 -7.69 -10.96
N ALA A 55 -12.96 -7.09 -9.76
CA ALA A 55 -13.79 -5.94 -9.44
C ALA A 55 -13.42 -4.72 -10.31
N ALA A 56 -12.12 -4.46 -10.51
CA ALA A 56 -11.66 -3.39 -11.39
C ALA A 56 -12.08 -3.64 -12.85
N LYS A 57 -11.97 -4.87 -13.35
CA LYS A 57 -12.46 -5.25 -14.69
C LYS A 57 -13.97 -5.10 -14.82
N TRP A 58 -14.72 -5.49 -13.80
CA TRP A 58 -16.17 -5.34 -13.76
C TRP A 58 -16.58 -3.86 -13.79
N TRP A 59 -15.98 -3.02 -12.94
CA TRP A 59 -16.22 -1.57 -12.95
C TRP A 59 -15.82 -0.94 -14.30
N GLY A 60 -14.72 -1.37 -14.89
CA GLY A 60 -14.32 -1.00 -16.23
C GLY A 60 -15.36 -1.40 -17.30
N SER A 61 -15.95 -2.60 -17.20
CA SER A 61 -17.01 -3.04 -18.13
C SER A 61 -18.33 -2.29 -17.97
N VAL A 62 -18.60 -1.75 -16.78
CA VAL A 62 -19.76 -0.89 -16.50
C VAL A 62 -19.48 0.58 -16.88
N GLY A 63 -18.25 0.88 -17.35
CA GLY A 63 -17.86 2.21 -17.81
C GLY A 63 -17.48 3.17 -16.67
N LEU A 64 -17.27 2.68 -15.45
CA LEU A 64 -16.79 3.50 -14.34
C LEU A 64 -15.26 3.60 -14.38
N PRO A 65 -14.68 4.82 -14.36
CA PRO A 65 -13.24 5.01 -14.36
C PRO A 65 -12.61 4.39 -13.11
N THR A 66 -11.68 3.45 -13.31
CA THR A 66 -10.97 2.83 -12.18
C THR A 66 -9.78 3.68 -11.74
N LYS A 67 -9.30 3.47 -10.51
CA LYS A 67 -8.07 4.13 -10.01
C LYS A 67 -6.88 3.91 -10.96
N ARG A 68 -6.77 2.72 -11.54
CA ARG A 68 -5.71 2.37 -12.50
C ARG A 68 -5.83 3.16 -13.81
N ASP A 69 -7.06 3.43 -14.27
CA ASP A 69 -7.29 4.28 -15.43
C ASP A 69 -6.94 5.75 -15.13
N GLN A 70 -7.19 6.23 -13.90
CA GLN A 70 -6.79 7.56 -13.47
C GLN A 70 -5.26 7.71 -13.47
N GLU A 71 -4.54 6.75 -12.90
CA GLU A 71 -3.07 6.75 -12.88
C GLU A 71 -2.47 6.72 -14.30
N ARG A 72 -3.02 5.90 -15.20
CA ARG A 72 -2.61 5.87 -16.61
C ARG A 72 -2.88 7.20 -17.32
N THR A 73 -4.02 7.83 -17.04
CA THR A 73 -4.40 9.11 -17.65
C THR A 73 -3.48 10.22 -17.16
N LEU A 74 -3.22 10.30 -15.85
CA LEU A 74 -2.26 11.24 -15.27
C LEU A 74 -0.87 11.09 -15.87
N HIS A 75 -0.39 9.84 -16.02
CA HIS A 75 0.91 9.60 -16.64
C HIS A 75 0.97 10.10 -18.08
N ARG A 76 -0.09 9.87 -18.88
CA ARG A 76 -0.17 10.37 -20.26
C ARG A 76 -0.24 11.90 -20.35
N ILE A 77 -0.95 12.54 -19.43
CA ILE A 77 -0.98 14.01 -19.35
C ILE A 77 0.43 14.56 -19.10
N ASN A 78 1.15 13.99 -18.13
CA ASN A 78 2.52 14.43 -17.82
C ASN A 78 3.49 14.21 -19.01
N GLU A 79 3.32 13.10 -19.75
CA GLU A 79 4.10 12.84 -20.96
C GLU A 79 3.79 13.85 -22.08
N LEU A 80 2.53 14.26 -22.23
CA LEU A 80 2.14 15.29 -23.19
C LEU A 80 2.69 16.67 -22.82
N GLU A 81 2.63 17.03 -21.54
CA GLU A 81 3.22 18.28 -21.03
C GLU A 81 4.73 18.34 -21.32
N SER A 82 5.45 17.24 -21.04
CA SER A 82 6.89 17.15 -21.33
C SER A 82 7.20 17.33 -22.82
N LYS A 83 6.38 16.76 -23.72
CA LYS A 83 6.56 16.91 -25.18
C LYS A 83 6.21 18.31 -25.66
N LEU A 84 5.24 18.97 -25.04
CA LEU A 84 4.91 20.36 -25.36
C LEU A 84 6.08 21.27 -25.01
N LEU A 85 6.66 21.10 -23.82
CA LEU A 85 7.84 21.87 -23.39
C LEU A 85 9.03 21.70 -24.35
N ASP A 86 9.33 20.47 -24.79
CA ASP A 86 10.40 20.22 -25.79
C ASP A 86 10.10 20.91 -27.14
N LEU A 87 8.84 20.94 -27.56
CA LEU A 87 8.45 21.63 -28.79
C LEU A 87 8.54 23.15 -28.65
N GLU A 88 8.18 23.70 -27.50
CA GLU A 88 8.33 25.13 -27.19
C GLU A 88 9.82 25.54 -27.23
N GLU A 89 10.70 24.80 -26.56
CA GLU A 89 12.14 25.05 -26.57
C GLU A 89 12.72 25.02 -28.00
N ARG A 90 12.31 24.02 -28.80
CA ARG A 90 12.76 23.90 -30.20
C ARG A 90 12.23 25.00 -31.11
N LEU A 91 11.07 25.58 -30.81
CA LEU A 91 10.53 26.73 -31.54
C LEU A 91 11.32 27.99 -31.19
N GLU A 92 11.59 28.23 -29.91
CA GLU A 92 12.42 29.35 -29.46
C GLU A 92 13.83 29.31 -30.09
N ASP A 93 14.45 28.14 -30.13
CA ASP A 93 15.76 27.94 -30.77
C ASP A 93 15.76 28.26 -32.28
N LYS A 94 14.67 27.91 -32.97
CA LYS A 94 14.52 28.18 -34.40
C LYS A 94 14.25 29.64 -34.68
N ASP A 95 13.39 30.26 -33.88
CA ASP A 95 13.11 31.69 -33.98
C ASP A 95 14.39 32.48 -33.71
N ALA A 96 15.16 32.12 -32.67
CA ALA A 96 16.46 32.71 -32.37
C ALA A 96 17.46 32.58 -33.53
N LYS A 97 17.52 31.41 -34.20
CA LYS A 97 18.36 31.19 -35.39
C LYS A 97 17.89 31.91 -36.65
N SER A 98 16.61 32.25 -36.76
CA SER A 98 16.10 33.00 -37.92
C SER A 98 16.52 34.48 -37.92
N TRP A 99 16.95 34.99 -36.76
CA TRP A 99 17.43 36.37 -36.56
C TRP A 99 18.95 36.50 -36.58
N THR A 100 19.70 35.43 -36.84
CA THR A 100 21.16 35.40 -37.06
C THR A 100 21.50 35.07 -38.50
#